data_AF-A0A7S0EZL7-F1
#
_entry.id   AF-A0A7S0EZL7-F1
#
_cell.length_a   1.000
_cell.length_b   1.000
_cell.length_c   1.000
_cell.angle_alpha   90.00
_cell.angle_beta   90.00
_cell.angle_gamma   90.00
#
_symmetry.space_group_name_H-M   'P 1'
#
loop_
_entity.id
_entity.type
_entity.pdbx_description
1 polymer ?
#
loop_
_entity_poly.entity_id
_entity_poly.type
_entity_poly.pdbx_seq_one_letter_code
_entity_poly.pdbx_strand_id
1 'polypeptide(L)'
;AFHTDFSKRTMQVALNGDDEYEGGRLVFATGAGFVQPSRPCGTATVHVNACVHGVSALRSGVRYGLFLCDTVGDRVAASDALRYLEEAVGAQPAFFERALGFLEEVTDAQLEVCVRAYTSFLGSLAVCAAKAPAE
;
A
#
# COMPACT_ATOMS: atom_id res chain seq x y z
N ALA A 1 5.63 7.54 -7.37
CA ALA A 1 5.22 8.80 -8.02
C ALA A 1 4.84 9.81 -6.93
N PHE A 2 5.11 11.10 -7.16
CA PHE A 2 4.65 12.16 -6.24
C PHE A 2 3.16 12.44 -6.47
N HIS A 3 2.43 12.75 -5.40
CA HIS A 3 1.01 13.06 -5.41
C HIS A 3 0.59 13.88 -4.18
N THR A 4 -0.67 14.27 -4.14
CA THR A 4 -1.36 14.79 -2.95
C THR A 4 -2.45 13.81 -2.54
N ASP A 5 -2.77 13.76 -1.25
CA ASP A 5 -3.84 12.91 -0.75
C ASP A 5 -5.22 13.53 -0.98
N PHE A 6 -6.23 12.67 -1.06
CA PHE A 6 -7.63 13.10 -0.94
C PHE A 6 -7.97 13.50 0.51
N SER A 7 -7.40 12.80 1.50
CA SER A 7 -7.67 13.00 2.93
C SER A 7 -7.24 14.39 3.41
N LYS A 8 -8.09 15.08 4.20
CA LYS A 8 -7.75 16.36 4.83
C LYS A 8 -6.47 16.26 5.64
N ARG A 9 -6.36 15.17 6.42
CA ARG A 9 -5.19 14.84 7.21
C ARG A 9 -4.91 13.35 7.08
N THR A 10 -3.64 13.04 6.92
CA THR A 10 -3.15 11.66 6.90
C THR A 10 -2.13 11.54 8.01
N MET A 11 -2.33 10.57 8.90
CA MET A 11 -1.32 10.11 9.84
C MET A 11 -0.80 8.77 9.37
N GLN A 12 0.53 8.64 9.29
CA GLN A 12 1.18 7.38 9.00
C GLN A 12 2.05 6.97 10.20
N VAL A 13 1.77 5.81 10.79
CA VAL A 13 2.57 5.19 11.84
C VAL A 13 3.54 4.18 11.21
N ALA A 14 4.82 4.25 11.56
CA ALA A 14 5.83 3.27 11.17
C ALA A 14 5.69 2.01 12.06
N LEU A 15 5.43 0.86 11.45
CA LEU A 15 5.32 -0.42 12.19
C LEU A 15 6.63 -1.19 12.23
N ASN A 16 7.63 -0.74 11.49
CA ASN A 16 8.97 -1.31 11.47
C ASN A 16 10.02 -0.23 11.12
N GLY A 17 11.28 -0.49 11.48
CA GLY A 17 12.38 0.48 11.45
C GLY A 17 12.97 0.71 10.06
N ASP A 18 13.62 1.87 9.87
CA ASP A 18 14.29 2.25 8.61
C ASP A 18 15.48 1.34 8.25
N ASP A 19 15.97 0.55 9.21
CA ASP A 19 17.04 -0.45 9.10
C ASP A 19 16.55 -1.82 8.57
N GLU A 20 15.25 -2.06 8.55
CA GLU A 20 14.65 -3.32 8.08
C GLU A 20 14.38 -3.34 6.56
N TYR A 21 14.58 -2.21 5.87
CA TYR A 21 14.35 -2.08 4.43
C TYR A 21 15.24 -1.02 3.78
N GLU A 22 15.55 -1.20 2.50
CA GLU A 22 16.33 -0.26 1.71
C GLU A 22 15.44 0.55 0.75
N GLY A 23 15.50 1.88 0.83
CA GLY A 23 14.59 2.75 0.09
C GLY A 23 13.28 2.92 0.86
N GLY A 24 12.13 2.92 0.17
CA GLY A 24 10.82 3.08 0.82
C GLY A 24 10.68 4.36 1.67
N ARG A 25 11.47 5.40 1.37
CA ARG A 25 11.54 6.61 2.20
C ARG A 25 10.40 7.54 1.86
N LEU A 26 9.68 8.02 2.87
CA LEU A 26 8.66 9.06 2.70
C LEU A 26 9.36 10.38 2.38
N VAL A 27 9.00 11.01 1.26
CA VAL A 27 9.62 12.25 0.79
C VAL A 27 8.53 13.30 0.57
N PHE A 28 8.72 14.47 1.17
CA PHE A 28 7.89 15.65 0.96
C PHE A 28 8.58 16.63 0.03
N ALA A 29 7.87 17.14 -0.96
CA ALA A 29 8.32 18.26 -1.77
C ALA A 29 7.89 19.58 -1.11
N THR A 30 8.87 20.37 -0.67
CA THR A 30 8.65 21.64 0.02
C THR A 30 9.28 22.79 -0.77
N GLY A 31 8.95 24.04 -0.41
CA GLY A 31 9.61 25.21 -1.00
C GLY A 31 11.12 25.29 -0.72
N ALA A 32 11.62 24.55 0.28
CA ALA A 32 13.05 24.44 0.60
C ALA A 32 13.72 23.22 -0.06
N GLY A 33 13.00 22.47 -0.89
CA GLY A 33 13.47 21.22 -1.51
C GLY A 33 12.82 19.98 -0.91
N PHE A 34 13.45 18.83 -1.14
CA PHE A 34 12.94 17.53 -0.68
C PHE A 34 13.32 17.25 0.77
N VAL A 35 12.32 16.90 1.58
CA VAL A 35 12.48 16.55 3.00
C VAL A 35 12.09 15.09 3.22
N GLN A 36 12.97 14.34 3.85
CA GLN A 36 12.74 12.96 4.26
C GLN A 36 12.75 12.87 5.79
N PRO A 37 11.59 12.81 6.46
CA PRO A 37 11.57 12.63 7.91
C PRO A 37 12.14 11.27 8.30
N SER A 38 12.80 11.23 9.45
CA SER A 38 13.14 9.99 10.16
C SER A 38 11.84 9.26 10.53
N ARG A 39 11.80 7.93 10.33
CA ARG A 39 10.63 7.11 10.68
C ARG A 39 11.02 5.87 11.49
N PRO A 40 11.53 6.04 12.73
CA PRO A 40 11.76 4.91 13.62
C PRO A 40 10.47 4.14 13.90
N CYS A 41 10.58 2.85 14.21
CA CYS A 41 9.44 2.02 14.57
C CYS A 41 8.63 2.66 15.71
N GLY A 42 7.30 2.67 15.58
CA GLY A 42 6.36 3.27 16.53
C GLY A 42 6.14 4.78 16.38
N THR A 43 6.91 5.47 15.54
CA THR A 43 6.73 6.91 15.32
C THR A 43 5.66 7.21 14.27
N ALA A 44 5.14 8.45 14.29
CA ALA A 44 4.12 8.91 13.36
C ALA A 44 4.56 10.16 12.58
N THR A 45 4.23 10.18 11.29
CA THR A 45 4.28 11.37 10.44
C THR A 45 2.86 11.82 10.13
N VAL A 46 2.61 13.13 10.15
CA VAL A 46 1.29 13.72 9.86
C VAL A 46 1.44 14.77 8.78
N HIS A 47 0.58 14.73 7.76
CA HIS A 47 0.50 15.75 6.71
C HIS A 47 -0.94 16.05 6.29
N VAL A 48 -1.11 17.13 5.53
CA VAL A 48 -2.41 17.55 4.98
C VAL A 48 -2.46 17.31 3.47
N ASN A 49 -3.65 17.34 2.87
CA ASN A 49 -3.83 17.17 1.41
C ASN A 49 -3.07 18.19 0.54
N ALA A 50 -2.65 19.33 1.09
CA ALA A 50 -1.83 20.29 0.36
C ALA A 50 -0.34 19.89 0.24
N CYS A 51 0.09 18.84 0.95
CA CYS A 51 1.47 18.38 0.94
C CYS A 51 1.72 17.42 -0.24
N VAL A 52 2.50 17.86 -1.23
CA VAL A 52 3.01 16.97 -2.29
C VAL A 52 4.04 16.02 -1.67
N HIS A 53 3.82 14.73 -1.82
CA HIS A 53 4.68 13.72 -1.23
C HIS A 53 4.71 12.44 -2.07
N GLY A 54 5.67 11.58 -1.76
CA GLY A 54 5.84 10.30 -2.41
C GLY A 54 6.68 9.36 -1.56
N VAL A 55 6.82 8.13 -2.01
CA VAL A 55 7.70 7.15 -1.39
C VAL A 55 8.78 6.76 -2.40
N SER A 56 10.04 6.78 -1.99
CA SER A 56 11.15 6.35 -2.84
C SER A 56 11.00 4.88 -3.22
N ALA A 57 11.63 4.45 -4.32
CA ALA A 57 11.63 3.04 -4.69
C ALA A 57 12.11 2.16 -3.51
N LEU A 58 11.37 1.09 -3.23
CA LEU A 58 11.78 0.04 -2.28
C LEU A 58 12.70 -0.92 -3.04
N ARG A 59 13.93 -1.07 -2.55
CA ARG A 59 14.97 -1.87 -3.21
C ARG A 59 15.17 -3.23 -2.54
N SER A 60 14.92 -3.32 -1.24
CA SER A 60 14.94 -4.58 -0.48
C SER A 60 14.12 -4.45 0.82
N GLY A 61 13.76 -5.59 1.41
CA GLY A 61 12.98 -5.66 2.66
C GLY A 61 11.49 -5.43 2.47
N VAL A 62 10.76 -5.24 3.57
CA VAL A 62 9.32 -4.93 3.60
C VAL A 62 9.09 -3.73 4.51
N ARG A 63 8.29 -2.76 4.06
CA ARG A 63 7.94 -1.57 4.84
C ARG A 63 6.50 -1.65 5.33
N TYR A 64 6.32 -1.87 6.63
CA TYR A 64 5.03 -1.91 7.27
C TYR A 64 4.62 -0.52 7.77
N GLY A 65 3.36 -0.14 7.54
CA GLY A 65 2.82 1.13 8.00
C GLY A 65 1.31 1.06 8.20
N LEU A 66 0.85 1.74 9.25
CA LEU A 66 -0.57 1.95 9.52
C LEU A 66 -0.93 3.37 9.12
N PHE A 67 -2.02 3.52 8.36
CA PHE A 67 -2.52 4.83 7.91
C PHE A 67 -3.86 5.12 8.58
N LEU A 68 -3.99 6.34 9.11
CA LEU A 68 -5.25 6.90 9.59
C LEU A 68 -5.56 8.12 8.73
N CYS A 69 -6.68 8.06 8.02
CA CYS A 69 -7.07 9.06 7.04
C CYS A 69 -8.33 9.78 7.51
N ASP A 70 -8.21 11.09 7.78
CA ASP A 70 -9.33 11.98 8.00
C ASP A 70 -9.81 12.48 6.63
N THR A 71 -10.80 11.81 6.04
CA THR A 71 -11.27 12.08 4.68
C THR A 71 -12.12 13.36 4.59
N VAL A 72 -12.14 14.01 3.41
CA VAL A 72 -12.95 15.21 3.20
C VAL A 72 -14.43 14.83 3.11
N GLY A 73 -15.23 15.27 4.08
CA GLY A 73 -16.63 15.62 3.87
C GLY A 73 -17.62 14.91 4.78
N ASP A 74 -18.76 15.57 4.99
CA ASP A 74 -19.99 14.97 5.50
C ASP A 74 -20.12 13.50 5.09
N ARG A 75 -20.55 12.65 6.03
CA ARG A 75 -20.73 11.19 5.85
C ARG A 75 -21.42 10.80 4.53
N VAL A 76 -22.17 11.72 3.92
CA VAL A 76 -22.94 11.55 2.68
C VAL A 76 -22.07 11.63 1.41
N ALA A 77 -21.16 12.61 1.27
CA ALA A 77 -20.37 12.78 0.04
C ALA A 77 -19.16 11.81 -0.02
N ALA A 78 -18.58 11.48 1.15
CA ALA A 78 -17.54 10.47 1.26
C ALA A 78 -18.07 9.05 1.02
N SER A 79 -19.35 8.79 1.30
CA SER A 79 -20.02 7.54 0.91
C SER A 79 -20.05 7.43 -0.60
N ASP A 80 -20.61 8.39 -1.34
CA ASP A 80 -20.70 8.28 -2.80
C ASP A 80 -19.35 8.18 -3.52
N ALA A 81 -18.30 8.85 -3.03
CA ALA A 81 -16.96 8.76 -3.60
C ALA A 81 -16.24 7.42 -3.32
N LEU A 82 -16.60 6.72 -2.23
CA LEU A 82 -16.01 5.44 -1.82
C LEU A 82 -16.95 4.24 -2.02
N ARG A 83 -18.17 4.46 -2.54
CA ARG A 83 -19.16 3.41 -2.82
C ARG A 83 -18.60 2.29 -3.70
N TYR A 84 -17.70 2.62 -4.62
CA TYR A 84 -17.04 1.62 -5.46
C TYR A 84 -16.18 0.63 -4.66
N LEU A 85 -15.79 0.95 -3.42
CA LEU A 85 -15.06 0.07 -2.52
C LEU A 85 -15.97 -0.75 -1.61
N GLU A 86 -17.26 -0.42 -1.47
CA GLU A 86 -18.16 -1.08 -0.51
C GLU A 86 -18.30 -2.58 -0.77
N GLU A 87 -18.44 -2.99 -2.04
CA GLU A 87 -18.50 -4.40 -2.43
C GLU A 87 -17.18 -5.12 -2.14
N ALA A 88 -16.05 -4.51 -2.51
CA ALA A 88 -14.73 -5.08 -2.29
C ALA A 88 -14.40 -5.23 -0.80
N VAL A 89 -14.76 -4.23 0.02
CA VAL A 89 -14.61 -4.25 1.48
C VAL A 89 -15.55 -5.28 2.11
N GLY A 90 -16.81 -5.32 1.69
CA GLY A 90 -17.80 -6.29 2.15
C GLY A 90 -17.45 -7.75 1.80
N ALA A 91 -16.71 -7.96 0.71
CA ALA A 91 -16.21 -9.27 0.33
C ALA A 91 -14.98 -9.73 1.14
N GLN A 92 -14.27 -8.82 1.82
CA GLN A 92 -13.04 -9.15 2.53
C GLN A 92 -13.22 -10.13 3.69
N PRO A 93 -14.22 -10.01 4.59
CA PRO A 93 -14.40 -10.96 5.68
C PRO A 93 -14.58 -12.40 5.19
N ALA A 94 -15.46 -12.61 4.21
CA ALA A 94 -15.70 -13.93 3.63
C ALA A 94 -14.49 -14.47 2.85
N PHE A 95 -13.73 -13.59 2.20
CA PHE A 95 -12.46 -13.97 1.58
C PHE A 95 -11.44 -14.41 2.63
N PHE A 96 -11.28 -13.66 3.72
CA PHE A 96 -10.34 -13.99 4.79
C PHE A 96 -10.69 -15.29 5.50
N GLU A 97 -11.95 -15.52 5.83
CA GLU A 97 -12.41 -16.79 6.42
C GLU A 97 -12.10 -17.98 5.50
N ARG A 98 -12.41 -17.87 4.20
CA ARG A 98 -12.07 -18.93 3.23
C ARG A 98 -10.57 -19.12 3.06
N ALA A 99 -9.81 -18.03 3.05
CA ALA A 99 -8.35 -18.08 2.92
C ALA A 99 -7.71 -18.74 4.15
N LEU A 100 -8.19 -18.43 5.36
CA LEU A 100 -7.77 -19.08 6.60
C LEU A 100 -8.10 -20.56 6.60
N GLY A 101 -9.34 -20.95 6.30
CA GLY A 101 -9.72 -22.36 6.22
C GLY A 101 -8.91 -23.12 5.18
N PHE A 102 -8.67 -22.51 4.01
CA PHE A 102 -7.77 -23.09 3.01
C PHE A 102 -6.36 -23.28 3.55
N LEU A 103 -5.78 -22.28 4.23
CA LEU A 103 -4.43 -22.37 4.80
C LEU A 103 -4.31 -23.41 5.93
N GLU A 104 -5.39 -23.65 6.68
CA GLU A 104 -5.43 -24.67 7.73
C GLU A 104 -5.49 -26.10 7.16
N GLU A 105 -6.14 -26.30 6.01
CA GLU A 105 -6.36 -27.62 5.41
C GLU A 105 -5.32 -27.99 4.34
N VAL A 106 -4.64 -27.01 3.75
CA VAL A 106 -3.74 -27.22 2.62
C VAL A 106 -2.40 -27.84 3.06
N THR A 107 -1.91 -28.81 2.29
CA THR A 107 -0.57 -29.39 2.49
C THR A 107 0.52 -28.55 1.82
N ASP A 108 1.77 -28.69 2.26
CA ASP A 108 2.92 -28.00 1.66
C ASP A 108 3.04 -28.24 0.14
N ALA A 109 2.74 -29.46 -0.33
CA ALA A 109 2.78 -29.80 -1.74
C ALA A 109 1.69 -29.04 -2.55
N GLN A 110 0.51 -28.84 -1.96
CA GLN A 110 -0.56 -28.07 -2.60
C GLN A 110 -0.26 -26.56 -2.56
N LEU A 111 0.29 -26.06 -1.46
CA LEU A 111 0.78 -24.68 -1.36
C LEU A 111 1.87 -24.38 -2.40
N GLU A 112 2.80 -25.31 -2.62
CA GLU A 112 3.84 -25.17 -3.64
C GLU A 112 3.23 -24.98 -5.04
N VAL A 113 2.18 -25.72 -5.38
CA VAL A 113 1.46 -25.57 -6.65
C VAL A 113 0.84 -24.16 -6.76
N CYS A 114 0.19 -23.68 -5.70
CA CYS A 114 -0.38 -22.33 -5.66
C CYS A 114 0.70 -21.25 -5.84
N VAL A 115 1.83 -21.37 -5.15
CA VAL A 115 2.95 -20.42 -5.23
C VAL A 115 3.57 -20.43 -6.63
N ARG A 116 3.77 -21.60 -7.23
CA ARG A 116 4.28 -21.73 -8.61
C ARG A 116 3.32 -21.12 -9.63
N ALA A 117 2.03 -21.36 -9.50
CA ALA A 117 1.02 -20.77 -10.35
C ALA A 117 1.01 -19.23 -10.24
N TYR A 118 1.06 -18.71 -9.02
CA TYR A 118 1.13 -17.26 -8.77
C TYR A 118 2.41 -16.64 -9.32
N THR A 119 3.55 -17.31 -9.16
CA THR A 119 4.84 -16.85 -9.70
C THR A 119 4.82 -16.80 -11.23
N SER A 120 4.25 -17.81 -11.87
CA SER A 120 4.06 -17.86 -13.33
C SER A 120 3.15 -16.72 -13.82
N PHE A 121 2.06 -16.46 -13.10
CA PHE A 121 1.16 -15.33 -13.38
C PHE A 121 1.86 -13.97 -13.26
N LEU A 122 2.66 -13.76 -12.21
CA LEU A 122 3.45 -12.53 -12.09
C LEU A 122 4.49 -12.39 -13.21
N GLY A 123 5.12 -13.50 -13.60
CA GLY A 123 6.03 -13.54 -14.74
C GLY A 123 5.35 -13.16 -16.06
N SER A 124 4.13 -13.66 -16.31
CA SER A 124 3.39 -13.34 -17.54
C SER A 124 2.94 -11.88 -17.60
N LEU A 125 2.56 -11.29 -16.46
CA LEU A 125 2.28 -9.86 -16.36
C LEU A 125 3.51 -8.99 -16.67
N ALA A 126 4.70 -9.39 -16.20
CA ALA A 126 5.94 -8.69 -16.50
C ALA A 126 6.32 -8.76 -17.99
N VAL A 127 6.07 -9.90 -18.65
CA VAL A 127 6.27 -10.06 -20.10
C VAL A 127 5.28 -9.21 -20.91
N CYS A 128 4.02 -9.11 -20.48
CA CYS A 128 3.03 -8.24 -21.12
C CYS A 128 3.37 -6.76 -20.96
N ALA A 129 3.86 -6.32 -19.79
CA ALA A 129 4.31 -4.95 -19.57
C ALA A 129 5.53 -4.57 -20.41
N ALA A 130 6.45 -5.51 -20.66
CA ALA A 130 7.64 -5.30 -21.49
C ALA A 130 7.35 -5.26 -23.01
N LYS A 131 6.14 -5.62 -23.45
CA LYS A 131 5.71 -5.60 -24.87
C LYS A 131 4.88 -4.37 -25.25
N ALA A 132 4.55 -3.49 -24.29
CA ALA A 132 3.88 -2.23 -24.62
C ALA A 132 4.85 -1.33 -25.40
N PRO A 133 4.51 -0.84 -26.60
CA PRO A 133 5.36 0.08 -27.33
C PRO A 133 5.52 1.38 -26.54
N ALA A 134 6.74 1.91 -26.49
CA ALA A 134 6.99 3.24 -25.98
C ALA A 134 6.36 4.27 -26.94
N GLU A 135 5.31 4.96 -26.49
CA GLU A 135 4.83 6.21 -27.10
C GLU A 135 5.76 7.37 -26.76
#